data_AF-A0A9E5EXZ4-F1
#
_entry.id   AF-A0A9E5EXZ4-F1
#
_cell.length_a   1.000
_cell.length_b   1.000
_cell.length_c   1.000
_cell.angle_alpha   90.00
_cell.angle_beta   90.00
_cell.angle_gamma   90.00
#
_symmetry.space_group_name_H-M   'P 1'
#
loop_
_entity.id
_entity.type
_entity.pdbx_description
1 polymer ?
#
loop_
_entity_poly.entity_id
_entity_poly.type
_entity_poly.pdbx_seq_one_letter_code
_entity_poly.pdbx_strand_id
1 'polypeptide(L)'
;MTSLLPIVDQSFVAAVKYRSLGLDFKAAKIFRSLMRFQDLPRALAEQAQLHLGEIALNQKRFKQAARHLSVAISYNENNATYHLLLGKAIAAGGNGDLKQAMVHFRACLKNDPKNVKALRFLGVSLIHLNKAIMGLSYLTRACKLQPNNLELLKLLVRHLQEQNLHDEARASITKALFLNNNNPKFKCLWNSFLFHEARISQQNTNDPSLEQRQVVLPFLKVVTKKKNPPAQGRNDGPESLPTPHANRSKWKKNQRRVK
;
A
#
# COMPACT_ATOMS: atom_id res chain seq x y z
N MET A 1 35.24 38.90 5.14
CA MET A 1 34.96 37.45 5.02
C MET A 1 33.46 37.18 4.70
N THR A 2 32.81 38.01 3.88
CA THR A 2 31.33 38.02 3.73
C THR A 2 30.81 37.67 2.33
N SER A 3 31.67 37.32 1.36
CA SER A 3 31.27 37.21 -0.05
C SER A 3 30.69 35.86 -0.49
N LEU A 4 30.80 34.79 0.33
CA LEU A 4 30.38 33.44 -0.09
C LEU A 4 28.96 33.05 0.34
N LEU A 5 28.42 33.68 1.38
CA LEU A 5 27.06 33.43 1.88
C LEU A 5 25.97 33.49 0.79
N PRO A 6 25.89 34.51 -0.08
CA PRO A 6 24.82 34.58 -1.08
C PRO A 6 24.94 33.48 -2.14
N ILE A 7 26.16 33.06 -2.49
CA ILE A 7 26.38 32.00 -3.48
C ILE A 7 25.97 30.64 -2.89
N VAL A 8 26.33 30.38 -1.63
CA VAL A 8 25.94 29.18 -0.90
C VAL A 8 24.43 29.08 -0.81
N ASP A 9 23.76 30.17 -0.41
CA ASP A 9 22.29 30.21 -0.30
C ASP A 9 21.60 29.99 -1.65
N GLN A 10 22.07 30.66 -2.70
CA GLN A 10 21.54 30.47 -4.07
C GLN A 10 21.69 29.02 -4.54
N SER A 11 22.86 28.42 -4.30
CA SER A 11 23.11 27.02 -4.69
C SER A 11 22.26 26.04 -3.88
N PHE A 12 22.00 26.33 -2.60
CA PHE A 12 21.11 25.54 -1.76
C PHE A 12 19.66 25.60 -2.27
N VAL A 13 19.15 26.80 -2.55
CA VAL A 13 17.81 26.99 -3.13
C VAL A 13 17.69 26.25 -4.48
N ALA A 14 18.72 26.33 -5.33
CA ALA A 14 18.76 25.58 -6.58
C ALA A 14 18.70 24.06 -6.33
N ALA A 15 19.44 23.53 -5.35
CA ALA A 15 19.42 22.11 -5.01
C ALA A 15 18.03 21.65 -4.53
N VAL A 16 17.36 22.46 -3.70
CA VAL A 16 15.98 22.19 -3.26
C VAL A 16 15.01 22.19 -4.45
N LYS A 17 15.16 23.12 -5.39
CA LYS A 17 14.36 23.15 -6.62
C LYS A 17 14.60 21.92 -7.50
N TYR A 18 15.85 21.49 -7.67
CA TYR A 18 16.13 20.24 -8.41
C TYR A 18 15.49 19.03 -7.74
N ARG A 19 15.47 19.01 -6.40
CA ARG A 19 14.82 17.95 -5.64
C ARG A 19 13.30 17.96 -5.81
N SER A 20 12.65 19.12 -5.80
CA SER A 20 11.19 19.19 -6.03
C SER A 20 10.82 18.75 -7.45
N LEU A 21 11.72 18.91 -8.42
CA LEU A 21 11.60 18.40 -9.79
C LEU A 21 11.92 16.90 -9.93
N GLY A 22 12.30 16.21 -8.85
CA GLY A 22 12.68 14.79 -8.87
C GLY A 22 14.08 14.52 -9.48
N LEU A 23 14.87 15.58 -9.74
CA LEU A 23 16.23 15.48 -10.28
C LEU A 23 17.25 15.19 -9.15
N ASP A 24 17.05 14.07 -8.46
CA ASP A 24 17.77 13.65 -7.27
C ASP A 24 19.30 13.60 -7.48
N PHE A 25 19.76 13.21 -8.66
CA PHE A 25 21.19 13.17 -8.98
C PHE A 25 21.83 14.57 -9.00
N LYS A 26 21.16 15.55 -9.63
CA LYS A 26 21.65 16.94 -9.70
C LYS A 26 21.63 17.58 -8.31
N ALA A 27 20.54 17.38 -7.56
CA ALA A 27 20.41 17.87 -6.20
C ALA A 27 21.52 17.30 -5.30
N ALA A 28 21.75 15.99 -5.33
CA ALA A 28 22.80 15.35 -4.52
C ALA A 28 24.21 15.86 -4.86
N LYS A 29 24.49 16.16 -6.15
CA LYS A 29 25.77 16.73 -6.56
C LYS A 29 26.00 18.10 -5.91
N ILE A 30 24.97 18.96 -5.92
CA ILE A 30 25.05 20.31 -5.33
C ILE A 30 25.17 20.24 -3.80
N PHE A 31 24.38 19.40 -3.13
CA PHE A 31 24.50 19.23 -1.68
C PHE A 31 25.89 18.71 -1.26
N ARG A 32 26.48 17.79 -2.04
CA ARG A 32 27.87 17.32 -1.78
C ARG A 32 28.91 18.41 -2.03
N SER A 33 28.74 19.26 -3.04
CA SER A 33 29.64 20.40 -3.23
C SER A 33 29.50 21.42 -2.11
N LEU A 34 28.29 21.65 -1.61
CA LEU A 34 28.04 22.56 -0.49
C LEU A 34 28.77 22.12 0.78
N MET A 35 28.78 20.81 1.07
CA MET A 35 29.48 20.25 2.23
C MET A 35 31.01 20.35 2.16
N ARG A 36 31.60 20.77 1.03
CA ARG A 36 33.06 20.98 0.91
C ARG A 36 33.52 22.35 1.38
N PHE A 37 32.61 23.31 1.55
CA PHE A 37 32.96 24.63 2.05
C PHE A 37 33.27 24.56 3.55
N GLN A 38 34.38 25.17 3.96
CA GLN A 38 34.81 25.20 5.37
C GLN A 38 33.86 26.06 6.22
N ASP A 39 33.37 27.18 5.68
CA ASP A 39 32.52 28.15 6.40
C ASP A 39 31.03 27.93 6.13
N LEU A 40 30.57 26.68 6.08
CA LEU A 40 29.16 26.39 5.87
C LEU A 40 28.37 26.59 7.19
N PRO A 41 27.33 27.44 7.22
CA PRO A 41 26.56 27.66 8.44
C PRO A 41 25.89 26.36 8.88
N ARG A 42 25.91 26.11 10.20
CA ARG A 42 25.45 24.85 10.82
C ARG A 42 24.04 24.45 10.37
N ALA A 43 23.13 25.41 10.25
CA ALA A 43 21.75 25.16 9.80
C ALA A 43 21.67 24.64 8.35
N LEU A 44 22.48 25.19 7.43
CA LEU A 44 22.52 24.69 6.05
C LEU A 44 23.21 23.33 5.97
N ALA A 45 24.25 23.10 6.77
CA ALA A 45 24.91 21.81 6.85
C ALA A 45 23.93 20.70 7.32
N GLU A 46 23.16 20.99 8.37
CA GLU A 46 22.11 20.11 8.88
C GLU A 46 21.07 19.77 7.79
N GLN A 47 20.53 20.80 7.13
CA GLN A 47 19.54 20.60 6.07
C GLN A 47 20.14 19.86 4.87
N ALA A 48 21.36 20.18 4.44
CA ALA A 48 22.02 19.47 3.35
C ALA A 48 22.17 17.97 3.66
N GLN A 49 22.52 17.60 4.90
CA GLN A 49 22.60 16.21 5.35
C GLN A 49 21.23 15.52 5.36
N LEU A 50 20.18 16.21 5.81
CA LEU A 50 18.79 15.74 5.73
C LEU A 50 18.42 15.42 4.27
N HIS A 51 18.61 16.39 3.36
CA HIS A 51 18.28 16.26 1.95
C HIS A 51 19.06 15.10 1.29
N LEU A 52 20.36 14.96 1.59
CA LEU A 52 21.18 13.83 1.12
C LEU A 52 20.68 12.49 1.67
N GLY A 53 20.28 12.43 2.93
CA GLY A 53 19.70 11.25 3.56
C GLY A 53 18.41 10.81 2.88
N GLU A 54 17.52 11.75 2.58
CA GLU A 54 16.25 11.47 1.89
C GLU A 54 16.45 11.05 0.42
N ILE A 55 17.37 11.72 -0.30
CA ILE A 55 17.74 11.30 -1.66
C ILE A 55 18.33 9.87 -1.64
N ALA A 56 19.20 9.56 -0.68
CA ALA A 56 19.75 8.22 -0.53
C ALA A 56 18.66 7.17 -0.21
N LEU A 57 17.65 7.51 0.59
CA LEU A 57 16.49 6.65 0.83
C LEU A 57 15.69 6.39 -0.44
N ASN A 58 15.42 7.41 -1.25
CA ASN A 58 14.71 7.26 -2.52
C ASN A 58 15.48 6.36 -3.50
N GLN A 59 16.82 6.47 -3.50
CA GLN A 59 17.71 5.63 -4.29
C GLN A 59 17.94 4.23 -3.70
N LYS A 60 17.25 3.87 -2.61
CA LYS A 60 17.41 2.59 -1.87
C LYS A 60 18.84 2.36 -1.36
N ARG A 61 19.64 3.42 -1.21
CA ARG A 61 21.01 3.39 -0.67
C ARG A 61 20.97 3.52 0.86
N PHE A 62 20.40 2.51 1.52
CA PHE A 62 20.05 2.57 2.95
C PHE A 62 21.25 2.83 3.88
N LYS A 63 22.42 2.22 3.60
CA LYS A 63 23.65 2.46 4.37
C LYS A 63 24.13 3.91 4.28
N GLN A 64 24.04 4.52 3.09
CA GLN A 64 24.42 5.94 2.90
C GLN A 64 23.40 6.86 3.56
N ALA A 65 22.11 6.54 3.43
CA ALA A 65 21.05 7.28 4.10
C ALA A 65 21.24 7.31 5.62
N ALA A 66 21.53 6.15 6.23
CA ALA A 66 21.77 6.05 7.66
C ALA A 66 22.94 6.94 8.11
N ARG A 67 24.04 7.00 7.34
CA ARG A 67 25.20 7.86 7.63
C ARG A 67 24.85 9.36 7.56
N HIS A 68 24.18 9.80 6.52
CA HIS A 68 23.78 11.21 6.39
C HIS A 68 22.80 11.62 7.50
N LEU A 69 21.85 10.74 7.82
CA LEU A 69 20.87 10.99 8.87
C LEU A 69 21.47 10.93 10.28
N SER A 70 22.47 10.09 10.54
CA SER A 70 23.17 10.09 11.83
C SER A 70 23.93 11.40 12.05
N VAL A 71 24.52 11.96 10.99
CA VAL A 71 25.14 13.28 11.04
C VAL A 71 24.08 14.38 11.26
N ALA A 72 22.93 14.30 10.59
CA ALA A 72 21.82 15.24 10.83
C ALA A 72 21.33 15.23 12.29
N ILE A 73 21.24 14.04 12.90
CA ILE A 73 20.88 13.89 14.33
C ILE A 73 21.92 14.56 15.23
N SER A 74 23.21 14.48 14.92
CA SER A 74 24.27 15.14 15.71
C SER A 74 24.15 16.67 15.73
N TYR A 75 23.49 17.27 14.72
CA TYR A 75 23.21 18.69 14.71
C TYR A 75 22.00 19.04 15.58
N ASN A 76 20.93 18.23 15.51
CA ASN A 76 19.70 18.42 16.26
C ASN A 76 19.07 17.07 16.65
N GLU A 77 19.33 16.66 17.88
CA GLU A 77 18.91 15.35 18.42
C GLU A 77 17.40 15.26 18.63
N ASN A 78 16.73 16.39 18.86
CA ASN A 78 15.31 16.43 19.18
C ASN A 78 14.41 16.43 17.94
N ASN A 79 14.98 16.42 16.73
CA ASN A 79 14.19 16.44 15.51
C ASN A 79 13.56 15.06 15.22
N ALA A 80 12.25 14.97 15.41
CA ALA A 80 11.47 13.74 15.16
C ALA A 80 11.64 13.20 13.74
N THR A 81 11.79 14.08 12.74
CA THR A 81 11.90 13.67 11.32
C THR A 81 13.18 12.89 11.06
N TYR A 82 14.28 13.21 11.71
CA TYR A 82 15.57 12.53 11.51
C TYR A 82 15.52 11.11 12.04
N HIS A 83 14.97 10.94 13.24
CA HIS A 83 14.72 9.64 13.82
C HIS A 83 13.76 8.80 12.97
N LEU A 84 12.71 9.40 12.40
CA LEU A 84 11.81 8.71 11.49
C LEU A 84 12.51 8.20 10.23
N LEU A 85 13.26 9.07 9.56
CA LEU A 85 13.96 8.74 8.32
C LEU A 85 15.06 7.71 8.57
N LEU A 86 15.80 7.85 9.68
CA LEU A 86 16.86 6.92 10.04
C LEU A 86 16.29 5.55 10.39
N GLY A 87 15.22 5.49 11.18
CA GLY A 87 14.51 4.25 11.45
C GLY A 87 14.03 3.58 10.16
N LYS A 88 13.51 4.35 9.20
CA LYS A 88 13.14 3.85 7.87
C LYS A 88 14.34 3.32 7.08
N ALA A 89 15.48 4.00 7.14
CA ALA A 89 16.71 3.56 6.50
C ALA A 89 17.20 2.22 7.06
N ILE A 90 17.20 2.06 8.39
CA ILE A 90 17.62 0.83 9.06
C ILE A 90 16.65 -0.31 8.74
N ALA A 91 15.34 -0.07 8.88
CA ALA A 91 14.32 -1.10 8.64
C ALA A 91 14.35 -1.63 7.20
N ALA A 92 14.68 -0.78 6.22
CA ALA A 92 14.78 -1.17 4.81
C ALA A 92 16.17 -1.68 4.40
N GLY A 93 17.19 -1.51 5.25
CA GLY A 93 18.55 -2.00 4.99
C GLY A 93 18.63 -3.53 4.97
N GLY A 94 19.66 -4.07 4.31
CA GLY A 94 19.77 -5.51 4.02
C GLY A 94 19.78 -6.44 5.24
N ASN A 95 20.20 -5.96 6.41
CA ASN A 95 20.14 -6.75 7.66
C ASN A 95 18.83 -6.56 8.42
N GLY A 96 17.99 -5.59 7.99
CA GLY A 96 16.62 -5.40 8.47
C GLY A 96 16.53 -5.37 9.99
N ASP A 97 17.43 -4.68 10.68
CA ASP A 97 17.49 -4.64 12.14
C ASP A 97 16.28 -3.85 12.71
N LEU A 98 15.10 -4.47 12.66
CA LEU A 98 13.83 -3.88 13.08
C LEU A 98 13.89 -3.43 14.54
N LYS A 99 14.67 -4.13 15.37
CA LYS A 99 14.92 -3.74 16.76
C LYS A 99 15.60 -2.37 16.85
N GLN A 100 16.63 -2.11 16.05
CA GLN A 100 17.31 -0.81 16.02
C GLN A 100 16.40 0.26 15.40
N ALA A 101 15.71 -0.06 14.31
CA ALA A 101 14.75 0.86 13.69
C ALA A 101 13.67 1.32 14.69
N MET A 102 13.16 0.41 15.53
CA MET A 102 12.19 0.71 16.57
C MET A 102 12.72 1.69 17.63
N VAL A 103 14.01 1.67 17.96
CA VAL A 103 14.59 2.66 18.89
C VAL A 103 14.40 4.06 18.33
N HIS A 104 14.69 4.24 17.04
CA HIS A 104 14.51 5.52 16.38
C HIS A 104 13.04 5.88 16.15
N PHE A 105 12.16 4.94 15.82
CA PHE A 105 10.72 5.24 15.75
C PHE A 105 10.16 5.66 17.12
N ARG A 106 10.62 5.05 18.21
CA ARG A 106 10.26 5.47 19.58
C ARG A 106 10.80 6.86 19.90
N ALA A 107 12.04 7.17 19.54
CA ALA A 107 12.61 8.51 19.70
C ALA A 107 11.79 9.56 18.91
N CYS A 108 11.40 9.24 17.67
CA CYS A 108 10.50 10.08 16.90
C CYS A 108 9.16 10.32 17.63
N LEU A 109 8.56 9.30 18.24
CA LEU A 109 7.29 9.44 18.97
C LEU A 109 7.42 10.14 20.32
N LYS A 110 8.62 10.13 20.93
CA LYS A 110 8.89 10.95 22.12
C LYS A 110 8.84 12.44 21.77
N ASN A 111 9.41 12.80 20.62
CA ASN A 111 9.50 14.20 20.20
C ASN A 111 8.22 14.68 19.46
N ASP A 112 7.55 13.79 18.73
CA ASP A 112 6.26 14.02 18.08
C ASP A 112 5.31 12.83 18.31
N PRO A 113 4.49 12.88 19.38
CA PRO A 113 3.60 11.78 19.76
C PRO A 113 2.42 11.58 18.80
N LYS A 114 2.19 12.50 17.87
CA LYS A 114 1.11 12.41 16.86
C LYS A 114 1.65 12.04 15.47
N ASN A 115 2.93 11.67 15.37
CA ASN A 115 3.52 11.29 14.10
C ASN A 115 2.96 9.97 13.55
N VAL A 116 2.01 10.07 12.62
CA VAL A 116 1.30 8.93 12.04
C VAL A 116 2.25 7.97 11.31
N LYS A 117 3.28 8.51 10.63
CA LYS A 117 4.25 7.69 9.91
C LYS A 117 5.09 6.86 10.89
N ALA A 118 5.55 7.44 12.01
CA ALA A 118 6.29 6.71 13.02
C ALA A 118 5.43 5.64 13.70
N LEU A 119 4.17 5.95 14.07
CA LEU A 119 3.22 4.97 14.60
C LEU A 119 3.02 3.80 13.64
N ARG A 120 2.88 4.09 12.34
CA ARG A 120 2.75 3.07 11.30
C ARG A 120 3.98 2.17 11.23
N PHE A 121 5.16 2.75 11.10
CA PHE A 121 6.38 1.95 10.97
C PHE A 121 6.70 1.16 12.24
N LEU A 122 6.48 1.73 13.42
CA LEU A 122 6.65 1.03 14.69
C LEU A 122 5.65 -0.13 14.81
N GLY A 123 4.37 0.09 14.48
CA GLY A 123 3.34 -0.95 14.49
C GLY A 123 3.67 -2.13 13.59
N VAL A 124 4.05 -1.87 12.34
CA VAL A 124 4.48 -2.90 11.37
C VAL A 124 5.74 -3.62 11.85
N SER A 125 6.73 -2.88 12.37
CA SER A 125 7.97 -3.49 12.88
C SER A 125 7.71 -4.44 14.06
N LEU A 126 6.78 -4.09 14.96
CA LEU A 126 6.37 -4.95 16.07
C LEU A 126 5.68 -6.23 15.60
N ILE A 127 4.80 -6.14 14.60
CA ILE A 127 4.11 -7.29 14.03
C ILE A 127 5.13 -8.28 13.44
N HIS A 128 6.11 -7.79 12.69
CA HIS A 128 7.19 -8.63 12.15
C HIS A 128 8.10 -9.25 13.23
N LEU A 129 8.15 -8.68 14.43
CA LEU A 129 8.85 -9.24 15.58
C LEU A 129 7.94 -10.13 16.45
N ASN A 130 6.83 -10.64 15.90
CA ASN A 130 5.83 -11.47 16.58
C ASN A 130 5.14 -10.80 17.78
N LYS A 131 5.16 -9.46 17.85
CA LYS A 131 4.45 -8.67 18.89
C LYS A 131 3.19 -8.03 18.30
N ALA A 132 2.32 -8.88 17.73
CA ALA A 132 1.18 -8.44 16.93
C ALA A 132 0.20 -7.52 17.70
N ILE A 133 -0.17 -7.89 18.92
CA ILE A 133 -1.12 -7.12 19.76
C ILE A 133 -0.60 -5.69 19.99
N MET A 134 0.67 -5.54 20.35
CA MET A 134 1.29 -4.23 20.54
C MET A 134 1.35 -3.47 19.20
N GLY A 135 1.70 -4.13 18.10
CA GLY A 135 1.77 -3.48 16.80
C GLY A 135 0.42 -2.97 16.30
N LEU A 136 -0.64 -3.75 16.50
CA LEU A 136 -2.02 -3.38 16.18
C LEU A 136 -2.49 -2.18 17.01
N SER A 137 -2.09 -2.06 18.28
CA SER A 137 -2.44 -0.89 19.09
C SER A 137 -1.81 0.41 18.55
N TYR A 138 -0.58 0.36 18.03
CA TYR A 138 0.03 1.52 17.36
C TYR A 138 -0.63 1.84 16.01
N LEU A 139 -0.99 0.83 15.22
CA LEU A 139 -1.72 1.02 13.95
C LEU A 139 -3.12 1.60 14.17
N THR A 140 -3.86 1.13 15.18
CA THR A 140 -5.18 1.68 15.52
C THR A 140 -5.07 3.14 15.95
N ARG A 141 -4.06 3.50 16.75
CA ARG A 141 -3.77 4.91 17.09
C ARG A 141 -3.45 5.73 15.84
N ALA A 142 -2.67 5.20 14.91
CA ALA A 142 -2.38 5.86 13.65
C ALA A 142 -3.68 6.12 12.84
N CYS A 143 -4.58 5.13 12.75
CA CYS A 143 -5.85 5.26 12.05
C CYS A 143 -6.79 6.27 12.72
N LYS A 144 -6.78 6.39 14.04
CA LYS A 144 -7.53 7.43 14.76
C LYS A 144 -7.05 8.84 14.42
N LEU A 145 -5.73 9.03 14.22
CA LEU A 145 -5.16 10.33 13.85
C LEU A 145 -5.43 10.70 12.39
N GLN A 146 -5.51 9.71 11.50
CA GLN A 146 -5.81 9.90 10.08
C GLN A 146 -6.91 8.95 9.61
N PRO A 147 -8.18 9.23 9.94
CA PRO A 147 -9.31 8.37 9.56
C PRO A 147 -9.53 8.29 8.04
N ASN A 148 -9.05 9.29 7.30
CA ASN A 148 -9.21 9.36 5.84
C ASN A 148 -8.10 8.65 5.07
N ASN A 149 -7.09 8.11 5.77
CA ASN A 149 -5.96 7.43 5.15
C ASN A 149 -6.30 5.95 4.88
N LEU A 150 -6.79 5.68 3.66
CA LEU A 150 -7.17 4.33 3.22
C LEU A 150 -6.02 3.32 3.30
N GLU A 151 -4.80 3.74 2.97
CA GLU A 151 -3.64 2.84 2.95
C GLU A 151 -3.29 2.36 4.37
N LEU A 152 -3.47 3.22 5.36
CA LEU A 152 -3.29 2.87 6.76
C LEU A 152 -4.38 1.92 7.25
N LEU A 153 -5.64 2.17 6.87
CA LEU A 153 -6.75 1.28 7.19
C LEU A 153 -6.57 -0.11 6.57
N LYS A 154 -6.16 -0.19 5.30
CA LYS A 154 -5.83 -1.45 4.62
C LYS A 154 -4.78 -2.24 5.38
N LEU A 155 -3.71 -1.59 5.82
CA LEU A 155 -2.65 -2.24 6.60
C LEU A 155 -3.17 -2.79 7.93
N LEU A 156 -3.98 -2.01 8.64
CA LEU A 156 -4.59 -2.44 9.89
C LEU A 156 -5.51 -3.65 9.68
N VAL A 157 -6.42 -3.59 8.70
CA VAL A 157 -7.38 -4.67 8.41
C VAL A 157 -6.65 -5.94 8.00
N ARG A 158 -5.64 -5.83 7.13
CA ARG A 158 -4.83 -6.97 6.71
C ARG A 158 -4.19 -7.66 7.92
N HIS A 159 -3.57 -6.90 8.81
CA HIS A 159 -2.93 -7.48 9.97
C HIS A 159 -3.93 -8.03 10.99
N LEU A 160 -5.13 -7.46 11.12
CA LEU A 160 -6.20 -8.04 11.94
C LEU A 160 -6.69 -9.37 11.38
N GLN A 161 -6.84 -9.46 10.05
CA GLN A 161 -7.19 -10.71 9.37
C GLN A 161 -6.11 -11.79 9.54
N GLU A 162 -4.83 -11.42 9.45
CA GLU A 162 -3.70 -12.33 9.71
C GLU A 162 -3.68 -12.86 11.16
N GLN A 163 -4.30 -12.15 12.10
CA GLN A 163 -4.43 -12.55 13.50
C GLN A 163 -5.79 -13.19 13.85
N ASN A 164 -6.63 -13.48 12.84
CA ASN A 164 -8.00 -13.99 12.99
C ASN A 164 -8.95 -13.09 13.81
N LEU A 165 -8.63 -11.80 13.98
CA LEU A 165 -9.44 -10.81 14.68
C LEU A 165 -10.45 -10.16 13.70
N HIS A 166 -11.36 -10.98 13.16
CA HIS A 166 -12.32 -10.55 12.13
C HIS A 166 -13.31 -9.50 12.63
N ASP A 167 -13.80 -9.63 13.86
CA ASP A 167 -14.77 -8.69 14.45
C ASP A 167 -14.18 -7.28 14.62
N GLU A 168 -12.92 -7.20 15.07
CA GLU A 168 -12.20 -5.93 15.19
C GLU A 168 -11.94 -5.31 13.82
N ALA A 169 -11.60 -6.13 12.82
CA ALA A 169 -11.41 -5.68 11.45
C ALA A 169 -12.71 -5.09 10.90
N ARG A 170 -13.82 -5.80 11.09
CA ARG A 170 -15.15 -5.33 10.71
C ARG A 170 -15.49 -4.00 11.37
N ALA A 171 -15.32 -3.91 12.70
CA ALA A 171 -15.57 -2.68 13.46
C ALA A 171 -14.68 -1.50 13.01
N SER A 172 -13.44 -1.76 12.60
CA SER A 172 -12.54 -0.73 12.12
C SER A 172 -12.98 -0.16 10.76
N ILE A 173 -13.43 -1.02 9.83
CA ILE A 173 -13.89 -0.60 8.50
C ILE A 173 -15.23 0.12 8.61
N THR A 174 -16.16 -0.37 9.43
CA THR A 174 -17.45 0.31 9.62
C THR A 174 -17.28 1.72 10.20
N LYS A 175 -16.39 1.89 11.18
CA LYS A 175 -16.01 3.22 11.70
C LYS A 175 -15.46 4.12 10.60
N ALA A 176 -14.56 3.60 9.76
CA ALA A 176 -13.98 4.37 8.67
C ALA A 176 -15.01 4.73 7.58
N LEU A 177 -15.94 3.81 7.27
CA LEU A 177 -17.05 4.05 6.35
C LEU A 177 -18.01 5.12 6.87
N PHE A 178 -18.33 5.08 8.17
CA PHE A 178 -19.21 6.08 8.78
C PHE A 178 -18.62 7.49 8.64
N LEU A 179 -17.31 7.64 8.86
CA LEU A 179 -16.61 8.90 8.68
C LEU A 179 -16.46 9.31 7.20
N ASN A 180 -16.37 8.35 6.28
CA ASN A 180 -16.09 8.57 4.86
C ASN A 180 -17.15 7.96 3.93
N ASN A 181 -18.43 8.20 4.22
CA ASN A 181 -19.55 7.51 3.56
C ASN A 181 -19.57 7.71 2.03
N ASN A 182 -19.08 8.85 1.53
CA ASN A 182 -19.10 9.17 0.09
C ASN A 182 -17.88 8.65 -0.67
N ASN A 183 -16.86 8.09 0.00
CA ASN A 183 -15.66 7.67 -0.70
C ASN A 183 -15.79 6.22 -1.22
N PRO A 184 -15.82 6.00 -2.55
CA PRO A 184 -16.03 4.66 -3.13
C PRO A 184 -14.91 3.70 -2.75
N LYS A 185 -13.69 4.18 -2.50
CA LYS A 185 -12.55 3.32 -2.15
C LYS A 185 -12.75 2.60 -0.81
N PHE A 186 -13.41 3.24 0.15
CA PHE A 186 -13.74 2.59 1.43
C PHE A 186 -14.86 1.56 1.25
N LYS A 187 -15.84 1.82 0.38
CA LYS A 187 -16.87 0.83 0.01
C LYS A 187 -16.25 -0.39 -0.68
N CYS A 188 -15.29 -0.19 -1.58
CA CYS A 188 -14.55 -1.28 -2.21
C CYS A 188 -13.77 -2.12 -1.17
N LEU A 189 -13.12 -1.48 -0.20
CA LEU A 189 -12.44 -2.18 0.89
C LEU A 189 -13.42 -3.06 1.70
N TRP A 190 -14.58 -2.51 2.03
CA TRP A 190 -15.62 -3.22 2.76
C TRP A 190 -16.18 -4.41 1.99
N ASN A 191 -16.49 -4.24 0.70
CA ASN A 191 -16.95 -5.33 -0.15
C ASN A 191 -15.90 -6.43 -0.28
N SER A 192 -14.62 -6.05 -0.45
CA SER A 192 -13.50 -6.99 -0.46
C SER A 192 -13.39 -7.77 0.86
N PHE A 193 -13.61 -7.09 1.99
CA PHE A 193 -13.57 -7.70 3.32
C PHE A 193 -14.73 -8.69 3.51
N LEU A 194 -15.96 -8.31 3.18
CA LEU A 194 -17.13 -9.20 3.26
C LEU A 194 -16.99 -10.43 2.36
N PHE A 195 -16.45 -10.26 1.15
CA PHE A 195 -16.17 -11.39 0.25
C PHE A 195 -15.16 -12.36 0.88
N HIS A 196 -14.14 -11.84 1.56
CA HIS A 196 -13.16 -12.67 2.26
C HIS A 196 -13.78 -13.43 3.43
N GLU A 197 -14.63 -12.78 4.25
CA GLU A 197 -15.35 -13.46 5.34
C GLU A 197 -16.28 -14.55 4.83
N ALA A 198 -17.07 -14.27 3.79
CA ALA A 198 -17.98 -15.24 3.18
C ALA A 198 -17.23 -16.46 2.60
N ARG A 199 -16.02 -16.25 2.08
CA ARG A 199 -15.18 -17.34 1.59
C ARG A 199 -14.66 -18.22 2.73
N ILE A 200 -14.22 -17.61 3.84
CA ILE A 200 -13.78 -18.36 5.03
C ILE A 200 -14.94 -19.18 5.60
N SER A 201 -16.14 -18.58 5.73
CA SER A 201 -17.29 -19.29 6.27
C SER A 201 -17.68 -20.48 5.39
N GLN A 202 -17.64 -20.33 4.06
CA GLN A 202 -17.88 -21.43 3.12
C GLN A 202 -16.85 -22.55 3.23
N GLN A 203 -15.57 -22.22 3.41
CA GLN A 203 -14.52 -23.22 3.62
C GLN A 203 -14.77 -24.00 4.90
N ASN A 204 -15.12 -23.32 5.99
CA ASN A 204 -15.42 -23.96 7.28
C ASN A 204 -16.72 -24.79 7.22
N THR A 205 -17.72 -24.42 6.42
CA THR A 205 -18.96 -25.21 6.26
C THR A 205 -18.78 -26.44 5.37
N ASN A 206 -17.76 -26.46 4.52
CA ASN A 206 -17.42 -27.62 3.68
C ASN A 206 -16.54 -28.64 4.44
N ASP A 207 -16.30 -28.44 5.74
CA ASP A 207 -15.81 -29.54 6.60
C ASP A 207 -16.88 -30.65 6.63
N PRO A 208 -16.56 -31.88 6.18
CA PRO A 208 -17.53 -32.96 6.03
C PRO A 208 -18.17 -33.43 7.37
N SER A 209 -17.74 -32.88 8.51
CA SER A 209 -18.32 -33.13 9.83
C SER A 209 -19.50 -32.19 10.19
N LEU A 210 -19.77 -31.15 9.39
CA LEU A 210 -20.76 -30.08 9.71
C LEU A 210 -21.93 -29.99 8.71
N GLU A 211 -22.18 -31.01 7.90
CA GLU A 211 -23.17 -31.06 6.80
C GLU A 211 -24.65 -30.78 7.18
N GLN A 212 -24.99 -30.54 8.45
CA GLN A 212 -26.37 -30.43 8.91
C GLN A 212 -26.91 -29.00 9.11
N ARG A 213 -26.16 -27.93 8.80
CA ARG A 213 -26.69 -26.56 8.98
C ARG A 213 -27.01 -25.90 7.64
N GLN A 214 -28.30 -25.61 7.45
CA GLN A 214 -28.88 -24.97 6.27
C GLN A 214 -28.07 -23.73 5.84
N VAL A 215 -27.60 -23.78 4.60
CA VAL A 215 -26.83 -22.71 3.95
C VAL A 215 -27.78 -21.59 3.55
N VAL A 216 -27.64 -20.42 4.17
CA VAL A 216 -28.36 -19.21 3.75
C VAL A 216 -27.52 -18.47 2.69
N LEU A 217 -28.05 -18.61 1.47
CA LEU A 217 -27.97 -17.81 0.24
C LEU A 217 -27.12 -18.35 -0.93
N PRO A 218 -27.75 -18.49 -2.12
CA PRO A 218 -27.15 -19.09 -3.29
C PRO A 218 -26.38 -18.03 -4.06
N PHE A 219 -25.06 -18.15 -4.11
CA PHE A 219 -24.45 -17.95 -5.42
C PHE A 219 -24.91 -19.15 -6.24
N LEU A 220 -25.78 -18.89 -7.23
CA LEU A 220 -26.22 -19.90 -8.20
C LEU A 220 -25.00 -20.71 -8.60
N LYS A 221 -24.90 -21.96 -8.11
CA LYS A 221 -24.06 -22.95 -8.78
C LYS A 221 -24.59 -22.95 -10.20
N VAL A 222 -23.80 -22.48 -11.16
CA VAL A 222 -24.08 -22.74 -12.56
C VAL A 222 -23.91 -24.26 -12.68
N VAL A 223 -24.98 -24.98 -12.38
CA VAL A 223 -25.10 -26.38 -12.74
C VAL A 223 -25.17 -26.32 -14.25
N THR A 224 -24.01 -26.45 -14.90
CA THR A 224 -23.97 -26.87 -16.29
C THR A 224 -24.52 -28.29 -16.28
N LYS A 225 -25.86 -28.41 -16.31
CA LYS A 225 -26.50 -29.67 -16.66
C LYS A 225 -25.90 -30.02 -18.01
N LYS A 226 -24.96 -30.97 -18.03
CA LYS A 226 -24.62 -31.70 -19.25
C LYS A 226 -25.95 -32.25 -19.72
N LYS A 227 -26.55 -31.60 -20.72
CA LYS A 227 -27.62 -32.20 -21.51
C LYS A 227 -26.98 -33.39 -22.18
N ASN A 228 -27.11 -34.57 -21.59
CA ASN A 228 -27.08 -35.78 -22.40
C ASN A 228 -28.25 -35.62 -23.38
N PRO A 229 -28.01 -35.61 -24.70
CA PRO A 229 -29.11 -35.49 -25.64
C PRO A 229 -30.02 -36.72 -25.46
N PRO A 230 -31.35 -36.54 -25.45
CA PRO A 230 -32.26 -37.68 -25.46
C PRO A 230 -32.06 -38.42 -26.79
N ALA A 231 -32.10 -39.75 -26.72
CA ALA A 231 -32.08 -40.63 -27.88
C ALA A 231 -33.11 -40.14 -28.91
N GLN A 232 -32.69 -40.09 -30.18
CA GLN A 232 -33.48 -39.68 -31.33
C GLN A 232 -34.84 -40.38 -31.37
N GLY A 233 -35.90 -39.63 -31.07
CA GLY A 233 -37.27 -39.93 -31.39
C GLY A 233 -37.83 -38.80 -32.26
N ARG A 234 -37.97 -39.12 -33.56
CA ARG A 234 -38.74 -38.46 -34.64
C ARG A 234 -38.76 -36.91 -34.73
N ASN A 235 -38.17 -36.43 -35.82
CA ASN A 235 -38.22 -35.06 -36.33
C ASN A 235 -39.58 -34.78 -36.97
N ASP A 236 -40.43 -33.96 -36.34
CA ASP A 236 -41.56 -33.31 -37.02
C ASP A 236 -41.80 -31.93 -36.40
N GLY A 237 -41.12 -30.91 -36.92
CA GLY A 237 -41.32 -29.50 -36.55
C GLY A 237 -40.60 -28.59 -37.53
N PRO A 238 -41.18 -27.43 -37.91
CA PRO A 238 -40.70 -26.63 -39.03
C PRO A 238 -39.29 -26.10 -38.76
N GLU A 239 -38.44 -26.19 -39.78
CA GLU A 239 -37.02 -25.79 -39.76
C GLU A 239 -36.79 -24.46 -39.05
N SER A 240 -35.91 -24.45 -38.04
CA SER A 240 -35.49 -23.25 -37.36
C SER A 240 -34.67 -22.35 -38.30
N LEU A 241 -35.01 -21.06 -38.31
CA LEU A 241 -34.32 -20.05 -39.12
C LEU A 241 -32.81 -20.03 -38.81
N PRO A 242 -31.94 -19.86 -39.83
CA PRO A 242 -30.50 -19.88 -39.62
C PRO A 242 -30.04 -18.69 -38.78
N THR A 243 -29.04 -18.91 -37.93
CA THR A 243 -28.46 -17.89 -37.04
C THR A 243 -27.68 -16.82 -37.84
N PRO A 244 -27.48 -15.60 -37.28
CA PRO A 244 -26.97 -14.43 -38.00
C PRO A 244 -25.54 -14.55 -38.55
N HIS A 245 -24.85 -15.65 -38.25
CA HIS A 245 -23.49 -15.93 -38.67
C HIS A 245 -23.35 -17.25 -39.45
N ALA A 246 -24.45 -17.80 -39.97
CA ALA A 246 -24.37 -18.92 -40.88
C ALA A 246 -23.64 -18.50 -42.17
N ASN A 247 -22.61 -19.25 -42.55
CA ASN A 247 -21.85 -19.02 -43.79
C ASN A 247 -22.80 -18.97 -44.98
N ARG A 248 -22.87 -17.83 -45.69
CA ARG A 248 -23.62 -17.71 -46.94
C ARG A 248 -23.11 -18.75 -47.92
N SER A 249 -24.00 -19.67 -48.32
CA SER A 249 -23.76 -20.60 -49.43
C SER A 249 -23.35 -19.82 -50.67
N LYS A 250 -22.24 -20.22 -51.31
CA LYS A 250 -21.73 -19.58 -52.52
C LYS A 250 -22.76 -19.73 -53.64
N TRP A 251 -23.29 -18.59 -54.08
CA TRP A 251 -24.25 -18.46 -55.16
C TRP A 251 -23.71 -19.14 -56.43
N LYS A 252 -24.32 -20.27 -56.85
CA LYS A 252 -24.08 -20.86 -58.17
C LYS A 252 -25.01 -20.17 -59.16
N LYS A 253 -24.43 -19.36 -60.06
CA LYS A 253 -25.12 -18.86 -61.27
C LYS A 253 -25.68 -20.06 -62.04
N ASN A 254 -26.98 -19.99 -62.38
CA ASN A 254 -27.71 -20.84 -63.33
C ASN A 254 -28.68 -21.89 -62.74
N GLN A 255 -29.57 -21.48 -61.85
CA GLN A 255 -30.89 -22.15 -61.80
C GLN A 255 -31.99 -21.11 -62.01
N ARG A 256 -32.57 -21.16 -63.20
CA ARG A 256 -33.62 -20.27 -63.70
C ARG A 256 -34.92 -20.57 -62.96
N ARG A 257 -35.63 -19.50 -62.56
CA ARG A 257 -37.03 -19.55 -62.13
C ARG A 257 -37.88 -20.16 -63.23
N VAL A 258 -38.66 -21.19 -62.88
CA VAL A 258 -39.84 -21.58 -63.64
C VAL A 258 -41.05 -21.31 -62.74
N LYS A 259 -42.10 -20.84 -63.41
CA LYS A 259 -43.21 -20.00 -62.95
C LYS A 259 -43.99 -20.53 -61.75
#